data_AF-A0A6N9C3K9-F1
#
_entry.id   AF-A0A6N9C3K9-F1
#
_cell.length_a   1.000
_cell.length_b   1.000
_cell.length_c   1.000
_cell.angle_alpha   90.00
_cell.angle_beta   90.00
_cell.angle_gamma   90.00
#
_symmetry.space_group_name_H-M   'P 1'
#
loop_
_entity.id
_entity.type
_entity.pdbx_description
1 polymer ?
#
loop_
_entity_poly.entity_id
_entity_poly.type
_entity_poly.pdbx_seq_one_letter_code
_entity_poly.pdbx_strand_id
1 'polypeptide(L)'
;MNALKHFGIFLLLLACVGLSGCVWSSILANSWSENFALASYGSEANHPALNDGRLDTVAAVAAKNERIFTLRFPEVKPVRKIVIHNVNLFWFHVDYWDLDKFEWKTVHSVRQLRDIGQERVPAEIVVDRLNCKTNTIRINVSRTVDDNVVTKVLLSPGDKVVDRRTTLAGAYYPHFRVIQPALAQVREVEVYHLVSK
;
A
#
# COMPACT_ATOMS: atom_id res chain seq x y z
N MET A 1 -64.63 -6.79 10.43
CA MET A 1 -63.80 -7.96 10.04
C MET A 1 -62.79 -7.68 8.91
N ASN A 2 -62.83 -6.56 8.18
CA ASN A 2 -61.87 -6.28 7.10
C ASN A 2 -60.54 -5.64 7.56
N ALA A 3 -60.55 -4.83 8.64
CA ALA A 3 -59.35 -4.16 9.15
C ALA A 3 -58.29 -5.14 9.71
N LEU A 4 -58.72 -6.22 10.36
CA LEU A 4 -57.82 -7.23 10.92
C LEU A 4 -57.08 -8.03 9.82
N LYS A 5 -57.74 -8.25 8.67
CA LYS A 5 -57.14 -8.91 7.50
C LYS A 5 -56.09 -8.02 6.82
N HIS A 6 -56.35 -6.72 6.71
CA HIS A 6 -55.41 -5.76 6.12
C HIS A 6 -54.16 -5.55 7.00
N PHE A 7 -54.32 -5.57 8.33
CA PHE A 7 -53.18 -5.47 9.26
C PHE A 7 -52.28 -6.71 9.19
N GLY A 8 -52.86 -7.92 9.08
CA GLY A 8 -52.09 -9.16 8.93
C GLY A 8 -51.29 -9.23 7.62
N ILE A 9 -51.87 -8.75 6.51
CA ILE A 9 -51.19 -8.68 5.21
C ILE A 9 -50.02 -7.68 5.25
N PHE A 10 -50.21 -6.53 5.91
CA PHE A 10 -49.17 -5.52 6.06
C PHE A 10 -47.98 -6.05 6.89
N LEU A 11 -48.26 -6.77 7.98
CA LEU A 11 -47.23 -7.37 8.82
C LEU A 11 -46.43 -8.45 8.07
N LEU A 12 -47.10 -9.24 7.22
CA LEU A 12 -46.47 -10.28 6.39
C LEU A 12 -45.56 -9.68 5.32
N LEU A 13 -45.98 -8.58 4.67
CA LEU A 13 -45.17 -7.83 3.71
C LEU A 13 -43.91 -7.24 4.35
N LEU A 14 -44.02 -6.68 5.55
CA LEU A 14 -42.88 -6.13 6.29
C LEU A 14 -41.87 -7.21 6.70
N ALA A 15 -42.35 -8.40 7.08
CA ALA A 15 -41.50 -9.55 7.37
C ALA A 15 -40.76 -10.06 6.11
N CYS A 16 -41.43 -10.10 4.95
CA CYS A 16 -40.79 -10.49 3.69
C CYS A 16 -39.71 -9.50 3.24
N VAL A 17 -39.93 -8.19 3.41
CA VAL A 17 -38.93 -7.16 3.07
C VAL A 17 -37.73 -7.22 4.04
N GLY A 18 -37.97 -7.46 5.33
CA GLY A 18 -36.91 -7.61 6.34
C GLY A 18 -35.98 -8.81 6.09
N LEU A 19 -36.54 -9.95 5.62
CA LEU A 19 -35.77 -11.14 5.27
C LEU A 19 -35.00 -11.00 3.95
N SER A 20 -35.52 -10.20 3.01
CA SER A 20 -34.87 -9.91 1.73
C SER A 20 -33.66 -8.97 1.86
N GLY A 21 -33.66 -8.10 2.87
CA GLY A 21 -32.59 -7.13 3.11
C GLY A 21 -31.22 -7.75 3.41
N CYS A 22 -31.18 -8.94 4.04
CA CYS A 22 -29.93 -9.65 4.29
C CYS A 22 -29.38 -10.39 3.05
N VAL A 23 -30.23 -10.77 2.09
CA VAL A 23 -29.81 -11.50 0.88
C VAL A 23 -29.22 -10.55 -0.16
N TRP A 24 -29.69 -9.30 -0.20
CA TRP A 24 -29.25 -8.31 -1.19
C TRP A 24 -27.87 -7.73 -0.89
N SER A 25 -27.45 -7.70 0.38
CA SER A 25 -26.09 -7.26 0.76
C SER A 25 -25.00 -8.19 0.21
N SER A 26 -25.28 -9.49 0.08
CA SER A 26 -24.36 -10.49 -0.49
C SER A 26 -24.23 -10.37 -2.02
N ILE A 27 -25.27 -9.87 -2.70
CA ILE A 27 -25.26 -9.65 -4.15
C ILE A 27 -24.36 -8.45 -4.51
N LEU A 28 -24.32 -7.44 -3.64
CA LEU A 28 -23.50 -6.22 -3.80
C LEU A 28 -22.05 -6.34 -3.28
N ALA A 29 -21.68 -7.47 -2.66
CA ALA A 29 -20.30 -7.71 -2.25
C ALA A 29 -19.39 -7.91 -3.48
N ASN A 30 -18.39 -7.04 -3.65
CA ASN A 30 -17.36 -7.18 -4.65
C ASN A 30 -16.57 -8.47 -4.39
N SER A 31 -16.61 -9.43 -5.31
CA SER A 31 -15.75 -10.61 -5.29
C SER A 31 -14.36 -10.26 -5.81
N TRP A 32 -13.36 -10.44 -4.96
CA TRP A 32 -11.95 -10.28 -5.31
C TRP A 32 -11.40 -11.56 -5.94
N SER A 33 -10.40 -11.42 -6.81
CA SER A 33 -9.62 -12.55 -7.32
C SER A 33 -8.82 -13.21 -6.20
N GLU A 34 -8.20 -14.35 -6.50
CA GLU A 34 -7.06 -14.83 -5.71
C GLU A 34 -5.89 -13.83 -5.81
N ASN A 35 -4.94 -13.91 -4.87
CA ASN A 35 -3.73 -13.09 -4.90
C ASN A 35 -2.85 -13.50 -6.07
N PHE A 36 -2.93 -12.78 -7.19
CA PHE A 36 -2.15 -13.10 -8.38
C PHE A 36 -0.69 -12.63 -8.32
N ALA A 37 -0.28 -11.98 -7.22
CA ALA A 37 1.11 -11.62 -6.99
C ALA A 37 1.97 -12.81 -6.54
N LEU A 38 1.37 -13.90 -6.04
CA LEU A 38 2.12 -15.05 -5.53
C LEU A 38 3.03 -15.66 -6.59
N ALA A 39 4.23 -16.05 -6.16
CA ALA A 39 5.20 -16.73 -7.00
C ALA A 39 4.65 -18.05 -7.60
N SER A 40 3.71 -18.70 -6.92
CA SER A 40 3.01 -19.91 -7.41
C SER A 40 2.21 -19.67 -8.69
N TYR A 41 1.82 -18.43 -8.99
CA TYR A 41 1.15 -18.04 -10.24
C TYR A 41 2.13 -17.51 -11.31
N GLY A 42 3.44 -17.67 -11.10
CA GLY A 42 4.48 -17.25 -12.06
C GLY A 42 4.90 -15.79 -11.95
N SER A 43 4.54 -15.11 -10.86
CA SER A 43 4.97 -13.73 -10.59
C SER A 43 6.40 -13.68 -10.03
N GLU A 44 7.19 -12.74 -10.52
CA GLU A 44 8.60 -12.54 -10.14
C GLU A 44 8.74 -11.30 -9.28
N ALA A 45 9.58 -11.38 -8.24
CA ALA A 45 9.92 -10.24 -7.39
C ALA A 45 11.43 -10.05 -7.32
N ASN A 46 11.87 -8.80 -7.09
CA ASN A 46 13.29 -8.51 -6.87
C ASN A 46 13.80 -9.04 -5.51
N HIS A 47 12.89 -9.49 -4.64
CA HIS A 47 13.19 -10.23 -3.43
C HIS A 47 12.15 -11.36 -3.26
N PRO A 48 12.55 -12.63 -3.06
CA PRO A 48 11.62 -13.77 -3.06
C PRO A 48 10.58 -13.70 -1.92
N ALA A 49 10.99 -13.23 -0.74
CA ALA A 49 10.09 -12.99 0.40
C ALA A 49 9.11 -11.82 0.20
N LEU A 50 8.92 -11.30 -1.02
CA LEU A 50 7.91 -10.28 -1.31
C LEU A 50 6.59 -10.92 -1.77
N ASN A 51 6.66 -12.16 -2.27
CA ASN A 51 5.53 -12.84 -2.88
C ASN A 51 5.56 -14.37 -2.70
N ASP A 52 6.17 -14.85 -1.62
CA ASP A 52 6.28 -16.28 -1.30
C ASP A 52 5.04 -16.83 -0.56
N GLY A 53 4.09 -15.97 -0.24
CA GLY A 53 2.86 -16.31 0.48
C GLY A 53 3.07 -16.56 1.98
N ARG A 54 4.22 -16.16 2.54
CA ARG A 54 4.60 -16.42 3.92
C ARG A 54 4.80 -15.13 4.71
N LEU A 55 3.92 -14.87 5.67
CA LEU A 55 4.02 -13.66 6.52
C LEU A 55 5.20 -13.69 7.51
N ASP A 56 5.86 -14.83 7.72
CA ASP A 56 7.02 -14.95 8.60
C ASP A 56 8.34 -14.54 7.93
N THR A 57 8.38 -14.46 6.60
CA THR A 57 9.55 -14.00 5.85
C THR A 57 9.55 -12.47 5.72
N VAL A 58 10.72 -11.90 5.41
CA VAL A 58 10.89 -10.46 5.29
C VAL A 58 11.76 -10.16 4.07
N ALA A 59 11.20 -9.43 3.11
CA ALA A 59 11.91 -8.77 2.05
C ALA A 59 12.59 -7.51 2.56
N ALA A 60 13.92 -7.44 2.42
CA ALA A 60 14.71 -6.28 2.84
C ALA A 60 15.50 -5.69 1.67
N VAL A 61 15.44 -4.36 1.51
CA VAL A 61 16.26 -3.61 0.57
C VAL A 61 17.30 -2.80 1.33
N ALA A 62 18.51 -2.74 0.79
CA ALA A 62 19.66 -2.09 1.41
C ALA A 62 19.39 -0.63 1.78
N ALA A 63 20.08 -0.16 2.82
CA ALA A 63 20.03 1.20 3.37
C ALA A 63 20.64 2.24 2.41
N LYS A 64 19.97 2.48 1.28
CA LYS A 64 20.32 3.45 0.25
C LYS A 64 19.18 4.45 0.06
N ASN A 65 19.43 5.54 -0.65
CA ASN A 65 18.37 6.50 -0.97
C ASN A 65 17.31 5.91 -1.90
N GLU A 66 17.74 5.06 -2.83
CA GLU A 66 16.85 4.30 -3.71
C GLU A 66 16.57 2.94 -3.07
N ARG A 67 15.33 2.76 -2.64
CA ARG A 67 14.82 1.54 -2.02
C ARG A 67 13.55 1.15 -2.76
N ILE A 68 13.66 0.14 -3.61
CA ILE A 68 12.60 -0.27 -4.51
C ILE A 68 12.31 -1.74 -4.31
N PHE A 69 11.04 -2.07 -4.08
CA PHE A 69 10.51 -3.42 -4.24
C PHE A 69 9.79 -3.48 -5.58
N THR A 70 10.09 -4.47 -6.40
CA THR A 70 9.49 -4.62 -7.73
C THR A 70 8.83 -5.98 -7.82
N LEU A 71 7.62 -6.01 -8.36
CA LEU A 71 6.85 -7.21 -8.59
C LEU A 71 6.33 -7.22 -10.04
N ARG A 72 6.60 -8.31 -10.74
CA ARG A 72 6.31 -8.52 -12.16
C ARG A 72 5.40 -9.71 -12.33
N PHE A 73 4.30 -9.50 -13.04
CA PHE A 73 3.32 -10.53 -13.38
C PHE A 73 3.67 -11.14 -14.75
N PRO A 74 3.32 -12.43 -14.97
CA PRO A 74 3.53 -13.08 -16.27
C PRO A 74 2.69 -12.46 -17.38
N GLU A 75 1.55 -11.86 -17.02
CA GLU A 75 0.60 -11.26 -17.95
C GLU A 75 0.16 -9.88 -17.48
N VAL A 76 -0.26 -9.04 -18.43
CA VAL A 76 -0.86 -7.74 -18.12
C VAL A 76 -2.24 -7.95 -17.51
N LYS A 77 -2.42 -7.57 -16.25
CA LYS A 77 -3.68 -7.73 -15.51
C LYS A 77 -4.20 -6.39 -14.98
N PRO A 78 -5.53 -6.22 -14.84
CA PRO A 78 -6.07 -5.08 -14.11
C PRO A 78 -5.69 -5.19 -12.63
N VAL A 79 -5.32 -4.07 -12.01
CA VAL A 79 -4.98 -4.00 -10.59
C VAL A 79 -5.99 -3.09 -9.91
N ARG A 80 -6.67 -3.62 -8.90
CA ARG A 80 -7.79 -2.96 -8.21
C ARG A 80 -7.54 -2.77 -6.71
N LYS A 81 -6.79 -3.69 -6.11
CA LYS A 81 -6.40 -3.63 -4.70
C LYS A 81 -4.98 -4.18 -4.55
N ILE A 82 -4.20 -3.53 -3.70
CA ILE A 82 -2.88 -4.00 -3.26
C ILE A 82 -2.89 -4.02 -1.73
N VAL A 83 -2.41 -5.10 -1.13
CA VAL A 83 -2.19 -5.21 0.32
C VAL A 83 -0.68 -5.33 0.55
N ILE A 84 -0.15 -4.49 1.41
CA ILE A 84 1.28 -4.50 1.77
C ILE A 84 1.37 -4.87 3.24
N HIS A 85 1.93 -6.04 3.51
CA HIS A 85 2.26 -6.49 4.86
C HIS A 85 3.54 -5.80 5.30
N ASN A 86 3.38 -4.67 5.98
CA ASN A 86 4.41 -3.69 6.25
C ASN A 86 5.21 -4.02 7.52
N VAL A 87 6.52 -3.75 7.48
CA VAL A 87 7.39 -3.84 8.66
C VAL A 87 7.76 -2.45 9.15
N ASN A 88 8.31 -1.60 8.28
CA ASN A 88 8.86 -0.31 8.67
C ASN A 88 8.68 0.83 7.65
N LEU A 89 7.91 0.61 6.59
CA LEU A 89 7.66 1.65 5.59
C LEU A 89 6.78 2.76 6.18
N PHE A 90 7.23 4.00 5.99
CA PHE A 90 6.58 5.19 6.55
C PHE A 90 6.07 6.14 5.47
N TRP A 91 6.87 6.33 4.42
CA TRP A 91 6.49 7.12 3.24
C TRP A 91 6.99 6.44 1.99
N PHE A 92 6.08 6.06 1.10
CA PHE A 92 6.39 5.39 -0.15
C PHE A 92 5.33 5.67 -1.22
N HIS A 93 5.71 5.40 -2.47
CA HIS A 93 4.83 5.48 -3.62
C HIS A 93 4.62 4.08 -4.19
N VAL A 94 3.39 3.79 -4.57
CA VAL A 94 3.06 2.61 -5.38
C VAL A 94 2.98 3.09 -6.81
N ASP A 95 3.92 2.62 -7.63
CA ASP A 95 3.98 2.95 -9.04
C ASP A 95 3.65 1.71 -9.88
N TYR A 96 3.13 1.93 -11.07
CA TYR A 96 2.95 0.90 -12.09
C TYR A 96 3.69 1.30 -13.37
N TRP A 97 4.08 0.29 -14.15
CA TRP A 97 4.61 0.53 -15.49
C TRP A 97 3.45 0.76 -16.46
N ASP A 98 3.37 1.96 -17.02
CA ASP A 98 2.41 2.31 -18.06
C ASP A 98 2.93 1.79 -19.41
N LEU A 99 2.22 0.80 -19.96
CA LEU A 99 2.61 0.11 -21.19
C LEU A 99 2.39 0.97 -22.44
N ASP A 100 1.50 1.96 -22.38
CA ASP A 100 1.20 2.82 -23.52
C ASP A 100 2.23 3.95 -23.63
N LYS A 101 2.66 4.49 -22.48
CA LYS A 101 3.60 5.61 -22.41
C LYS A 101 5.05 5.22 -22.13
N PHE A 102 5.31 3.96 -21.81
CA PHE A 102 6.62 3.46 -21.42
C PHE A 102 7.26 4.26 -20.28
N GLU A 103 6.45 4.60 -19.27
CA GLU A 103 6.90 5.36 -18.11
C GLU A 103 6.34 4.80 -16.81
N TRP A 104 7.04 5.08 -15.71
CA TRP A 104 6.52 4.78 -14.37
C TRP A 104 5.49 5.84 -13.97
N LYS A 105 4.30 5.41 -13.55
CA LYS A 105 3.28 6.29 -12.99
C LYS A 105 2.91 5.90 -11.58
N THR A 106 2.81 6.88 -10.70
CA THR A 106 2.33 6.67 -9.33
C THR A 106 0.82 6.48 -9.35
N VAL A 107 0.35 5.32 -8.88
CA VAL A 107 -1.08 5.05 -8.70
C VAL A 107 -1.56 5.45 -7.31
N HIS A 108 -0.68 5.38 -6.31
CA HIS A 108 -1.01 5.78 -4.95
C HIS A 108 0.24 6.22 -4.18
N SER A 109 0.05 7.11 -3.20
CA SER A 109 1.12 7.58 -2.32
C SER A 109 0.70 7.38 -0.87
N VAL A 110 1.49 6.64 -0.12
CA VAL A 110 1.27 6.45 1.31
C VAL A 110 2.22 7.36 2.06
N ARG A 111 1.66 8.29 2.82
CA ARG A 111 2.43 9.18 3.69
C ARG A 111 1.76 9.23 5.05
N GLN A 112 2.37 8.56 6.02
CA GLN A 112 1.88 8.60 7.38
C GLN A 112 2.27 9.92 8.05
N LEU A 113 1.37 10.46 8.87
CA LEU A 113 1.69 11.61 9.70
C LEU A 113 2.66 11.18 10.79
N ARG A 114 3.63 12.04 11.12
CA ARG A 114 4.70 11.74 12.06
C ARG A 114 4.24 11.57 13.51
N ASP A 115 2.98 11.91 13.79
CA ASP A 115 2.43 12.10 15.13
C ASP A 115 1.78 10.83 15.70
N ILE A 116 2.34 9.65 15.39
CA ILE A 116 1.82 8.36 15.90
C ILE A 116 2.39 8.02 17.28
N GLY A 117 3.04 8.95 17.98
CA GLY A 117 3.58 8.72 19.33
C GLY A 117 4.53 7.51 19.40
N GLN A 118 4.26 6.58 20.33
CA GLN A 118 4.98 5.29 20.44
C GLN A 118 4.42 4.17 19.54
N GLU A 119 3.41 4.46 18.72
CA GLU A 119 2.80 3.43 17.88
C GLU A 119 3.69 3.11 16.68
N ARG A 120 3.85 1.81 16.44
CA ARG A 120 4.54 1.26 15.28
C ARG A 120 3.76 1.61 14.02
N VAL A 121 4.44 1.63 12.87
CA VAL A 121 3.76 1.71 11.58
C VAL A 121 2.68 0.62 11.49
N PRO A 122 1.55 0.89 10.82
CA PRO A 122 0.54 -0.12 10.51
C PRO A 122 1.21 -1.36 9.91
N ALA A 123 0.91 -2.54 10.49
CA ALA A 123 1.43 -3.81 10.02
C ALA A 123 0.85 -4.23 8.66
N GLU A 124 -0.31 -3.69 8.30
CA GLU A 124 -0.97 -3.90 7.02
C GLU A 124 -1.37 -2.55 6.42
N ILE A 125 -1.08 -2.36 5.14
CA ILE A 125 -1.47 -1.18 4.37
C ILE A 125 -2.28 -1.64 3.17
N VAL A 126 -3.57 -1.32 3.17
CA VAL A 126 -4.50 -1.65 2.08
C VAL A 126 -4.67 -0.44 1.17
N VAL A 127 -4.37 -0.62 -0.11
CA VAL A 127 -4.61 0.37 -1.16
C VAL A 127 -5.70 -0.18 -2.08
N ASP A 128 -6.90 0.39 -1.99
CA ASP A 128 -8.08 -0.04 -2.77
C ASP A 128 -8.41 0.91 -3.93
N ARG A 129 -9.43 0.55 -4.71
CA ARG A 129 -10.00 1.36 -5.82
C ARG A 129 -8.99 1.80 -6.87
N LEU A 130 -7.94 1.01 -7.05
CA LEU A 130 -6.96 1.24 -8.10
C LEU A 130 -7.61 1.03 -9.47
N ASN A 131 -7.13 1.77 -10.47
CA ASN A 131 -7.60 1.67 -11.84
C ASN A 131 -6.42 1.71 -12.82
N CYS A 132 -5.48 0.79 -12.64
CA CYS A 132 -4.38 0.59 -13.57
C CYS A 132 -4.41 -0.82 -14.15
N LYS A 133 -3.84 -0.97 -15.34
CA LYS A 133 -3.63 -2.24 -16.03
C LYS A 133 -2.15 -2.34 -16.35
N THR A 134 -1.47 -3.33 -15.79
CA THR A 134 -0.01 -3.43 -15.89
C THR A 134 0.43 -4.88 -15.72
N ASN A 135 1.67 -5.16 -16.11
CA ASN A 135 2.38 -6.38 -15.72
C ASN A 135 3.42 -6.11 -14.64
N THR A 136 3.63 -4.86 -14.20
CA THR A 136 4.70 -4.55 -13.24
C THR A 136 4.27 -3.45 -12.28
N ILE A 137 4.45 -3.71 -10.99
CA ILE A 137 4.27 -2.76 -9.89
C ILE A 137 5.61 -2.57 -9.20
N ARG A 138 5.87 -1.37 -8.71
CA ARG A 138 6.97 -1.13 -7.77
C ARG A 138 6.51 -0.31 -6.58
N ILE A 139 7.10 -0.59 -5.42
CA ILE A 139 6.97 0.20 -4.21
C ILE A 139 8.27 0.99 -4.07
N ASN A 140 8.20 2.29 -4.31
CA ASN A 140 9.34 3.21 -4.21
C ASN A 140 9.35 3.85 -2.81
N VAL A 141 10.28 3.42 -1.96
CA VAL A 141 10.34 3.79 -0.56
C VAL A 141 11.10 5.10 -0.36
N SER A 142 10.36 6.14 -0.03
CA SER A 142 10.91 7.46 0.28
C SER A 142 11.49 7.56 1.69
N ARG A 143 10.81 6.96 2.69
CA ARG A 143 11.25 6.89 4.10
C ARG A 143 10.77 5.63 4.82
N THR A 144 11.58 5.20 5.78
CA THR A 144 11.23 4.21 6.81
C THR A 144 11.15 4.88 8.19
N VAL A 145 10.58 4.20 9.18
CA VAL A 145 10.62 4.67 10.58
C VAL A 145 12.02 4.60 11.21
N ASP A 146 12.87 3.72 10.69
CA ASP A 146 14.23 3.52 11.18
C ASP A 146 15.23 4.51 10.54
N ASP A 147 14.77 5.34 9.60
CA ASP A 147 15.60 6.37 8.97
C ASP A 147 16.02 7.43 10.00
N ASN A 148 17.32 7.65 10.12
CA ASN A 148 17.86 8.68 10.99
C ASN A 148 17.95 10.02 10.25
N VAL A 149 17.83 11.12 10.99
CA VAL A 149 18.05 12.47 10.46
C VAL A 149 19.25 13.07 11.15
N VAL A 150 20.35 13.17 10.41
CA VAL A 150 21.63 13.70 10.90
C VAL A 150 21.84 15.12 10.42
N THR A 151 22.49 15.94 11.26
CA THR A 151 22.89 17.30 10.90
C THR A 151 24.29 17.27 10.31
N LYS A 152 24.45 17.83 9.10
CA LYS A 152 25.73 17.97 8.41
C LYS A 152 25.99 19.43 8.05
N VAL A 153 27.25 19.85 8.12
CA VAL A 153 27.68 21.18 7.65
C VAL A 153 27.99 21.17 6.15
N LEU A 154 28.41 20.02 5.61
CA LEU A 154 28.72 19.81 4.19
C LEU A 154 27.90 18.64 3.64
N LEU A 155 27.34 18.82 2.45
CA LEU A 155 26.61 17.77 1.74
C LEU A 155 27.58 16.83 1.02
N SER A 156 27.33 15.54 1.12
CA SER A 156 27.98 14.50 0.31
C SER A 156 27.12 14.20 -0.94
N PRO A 157 27.73 13.70 -2.04
CA PRO A 157 26.96 13.22 -3.20
C PRO A 157 25.90 12.20 -2.77
N GLY A 158 24.66 12.43 -3.18
CA GLY A 158 23.53 11.58 -2.82
C GLY A 158 22.85 11.92 -1.48
N ASP A 159 23.30 12.91 -0.71
CA ASP A 159 22.59 13.28 0.51
C ASP A 159 21.16 13.76 0.22
N LYS A 160 20.16 13.13 0.86
CA LYS A 160 18.76 13.54 0.76
C LYS A 160 18.45 14.58 1.84
N VAL A 161 18.44 15.84 1.44
CA VAL A 161 18.16 16.98 2.35
C VAL A 161 16.69 17.02 2.75
N VAL A 162 16.43 17.07 4.05
CA VAL A 162 15.10 17.21 4.66
C VAL A 162 14.78 18.65 4.99
N ASP A 163 15.77 19.38 5.48
CA ASP A 163 15.63 20.74 6.01
C ASP A 163 16.97 21.46 5.92
N ARG A 164 16.94 22.79 5.77
CA ARG A 164 18.12 23.65 5.75
C ARG A 164 17.95 24.69 6.85
N ARG A 165 18.91 24.76 7.76
CA ARG A 165 18.88 25.68 8.89
C ARG A 165 20.08 26.62 8.83
N THR A 166 19.84 27.87 9.20
CA THR A 166 20.83 28.95 9.11
C THR A 166 21.54 29.22 10.42
N THR A 167 21.01 28.73 11.54
CA THR A 167 21.51 29.07 12.88
C THR A 167 21.60 27.83 13.75
N LEU A 168 22.80 27.54 14.29
CA LEU A 168 23.02 26.53 15.33
C LEU A 168 23.71 27.24 16.51
N ALA A 169 23.15 27.12 17.72
CA ALA A 169 23.70 27.74 18.93
C ALA A 169 24.00 29.26 18.79
N GLY A 170 23.14 30.00 18.07
CA GLY A 170 23.27 31.46 17.91
C GLY A 170 24.30 31.93 16.88
N ALA A 171 25.06 31.03 16.28
CA ALA A 171 26.02 31.36 15.22
C ALA A 171 25.47 31.00 13.82
N TYR A 172 25.72 31.87 12.83
CA TYR A 172 25.32 31.66 11.44
C TYR A 172 26.23 30.61 10.80
N TYR A 173 25.74 29.36 10.75
CA TYR A 173 26.37 28.26 10.03
C TYR A 173 25.27 27.52 9.26
N PRO A 174 25.25 27.61 7.92
CA PRO A 174 24.28 26.84 7.14
C PRO A 174 24.56 25.35 7.35
N HIS A 175 23.62 24.66 8.00
CA HIS A 175 23.68 23.22 8.18
C HIS A 175 22.44 22.57 7.56
N PHE A 176 22.65 21.36 7.07
CA PHE A 176 21.67 20.56 6.40
C PHE A 176 21.25 19.41 7.29
N ARG A 177 19.95 19.17 7.39
CA ARG A 177 19.44 17.94 7.97
C ARG A 177 19.25 16.95 6.84
N VAL A 178 20.00 15.86 6.85
CA VAL A 178 19.97 14.85 5.79
C VAL A 178 19.44 13.54 6.34
N ILE A 179 18.75 12.79 5.49
CA ILE A 179 18.34 11.42 5.82
C ILE A 179 19.56 10.52 5.74
N GLN A 180 19.81 9.76 6.80
CA GLN A 180 20.64 8.58 6.77
C GLN A 180 19.70 7.37 6.64
N PRO A 181 19.62 6.75 5.44
CA PRO A 181 18.67 5.67 5.19
C PRO A 181 18.95 4.46 6.09
N ALA A 182 17.88 3.81 6.52
CA ALA A 182 17.91 2.46 7.08
C ALA A 182 17.37 1.45 6.06
N LEU A 183 17.40 0.16 6.42
CA LEU A 183 16.81 -0.92 5.62
C LEU A 183 15.31 -0.65 5.42
N ALA A 184 14.80 -0.87 4.21
CA ALA A 184 13.36 -0.93 3.99
C ALA A 184 12.91 -2.39 4.05
N GLN A 185 11.82 -2.67 4.76
CA GLN A 185 11.36 -4.03 5.03
C GLN A 185 9.85 -4.19 4.80
N VAL A 186 9.49 -5.27 4.10
CA VAL A 186 8.11 -5.69 3.78
C VAL A 186 8.05 -7.20 3.97
N ARG A 187 6.92 -7.73 4.46
CA ARG A 187 6.72 -9.18 4.63
C ARG A 187 6.18 -9.86 3.37
N GLU A 188 5.19 -9.23 2.73
CA GLU A 188 4.50 -9.79 1.57
C GLU A 188 3.72 -8.67 0.88
N VAL A 189 3.53 -8.77 -0.44
CA VAL A 189 2.68 -7.89 -1.23
C VAL A 189 1.64 -8.72 -1.98
N GLU A 190 0.37 -8.45 -1.71
CA GLU A 190 -0.75 -9.10 -2.36
C GLU A 190 -1.40 -8.16 -3.38
N VAL A 191 -1.83 -8.70 -4.51
CA VAL A 191 -2.44 -7.90 -5.58
C VAL A 191 -3.70 -8.61 -6.10
N TYR A 192 -4.76 -7.83 -6.25
CA TYR A 192 -6.10 -8.33 -6.57
C TYR A 192 -6.79 -7.52 -7.66
N HIS A 193 -7.65 -8.22 -8.41
CA HIS A 193 -8.59 -7.63 -9.36
C HIS A 193 -10.02 -7.99 -8.97
N LEU A 194 -10.98 -7.31 -9.59
CA LEU A 194 -12.39 -7.67 -9.44
C LEU A 194 -12.69 -8.87 -10.33
N VAL A 195 -13.42 -9.86 -9.78
CA VAL A 195 -13.99 -10.96 -10.55
C VAL A 195 -15.35 -10.49 -11.04
N SER A 196 -15.57 -10.42 -12.36
CA SER A 196 -16.93 -10.20 -12.86
C SER A 196 -17.78 -11.43 -12.56
N LYS A 197 -18.92 -11.23 -11.91
CA LYS A 197 -19.97 -12.25 -11.82
C LYS A 197 -20.57 -12.53 -13.19
#